data_AF-A0A9D2QX49-F1
#
_entry.id   AF-A0A9D2QX49-F1
#
_cell.length_a   1.000
_cell.length_b   1.000
_cell.length_c   1.000
_cell.angle_alpha   90.00
_cell.angle_beta   90.00
_cell.angle_gamma   90.00
#
_symmetry.space_group_name_H-M   'P 1'
#
loop_
_entity.id
_entity.type
_entity.pdbx_description
1 polymer ?
#
loop_
_entity_poly.entity_id
_entity_poly.type
_entity_poly.pdbx_seq_one_letter_code
_entity_poly.pdbx_strand_id
1 'polypeptide(L)' 'MQIISEIKVNGKWVNQDQLPEEVVAKIVAETICRAGRSVGFETAIKKKTA' A
#
# COMPACT_ATOMS: atom_id res chain seq x y z
N MET A 1 -16.04 5.73 0.31
CA MET A 1 -15.57 4.97 1.47
C MET A 1 -14.05 5.09 1.50
N GLN A 2 -13.48 5.85 2.44
CA GLN A 2 -12.03 6.00 2.61
C GLN A 2 -11.56 4.92 3.59
N ILE A 3 -10.82 3.92 3.10
CA ILE A 3 -10.39 2.77 3.92
C ILE A 3 -9.09 3.10 4.68
N ILE A 4 -8.29 4.03 4.15
CA ILE A 4 -7.00 4.44 4.70
C ILE A 4 -6.98 5.97 4.74
N SER A 5 -6.79 6.56 5.91
CA SER A 5 -6.71 8.02 6.08
C SER A 5 -5.28 8.50 6.31
N GLU A 6 -4.46 7.69 6.97
CA GLU A 6 -3.08 8.02 7.29
C GLU A 6 -2.15 6.88 6.90
N ILE A 7 -0.99 7.23 6.36
CA ILE A 7 0.07 6.27 6.03
C ILE A 7 1.38 6.68 6.70
N LYS A 8 2.22 5.68 7.02
CA LYS A 8 3.49 5.93 7.70
C LYS A 8 4.61 6.09 6.67
N VAL A 9 5.15 7.29 6.54
CA VAL A 9 6.25 7.63 5.63
C VAL A 9 7.45 8.10 6.44
N ASN A 10 8.62 7.50 6.24
CA ASN A 10 9.85 7.82 6.98
C ASN A 10 9.65 7.80 8.51
N GLY A 11 8.82 6.87 9.00
CA GLY A 11 8.52 6.73 10.43
C GLY A 11 7.49 7.70 11.00
N LYS A 12 7.00 8.67 10.21
CA LYS A 12 5.98 9.64 10.62
C LYS A 12 4.63 9.31 10.01
N TRP A 13 3.56 9.49 10.77
CA TRP A 13 2.20 9.44 10.24
C TRP A 13 1.91 10.69 9.44
N VAL A 14 1.44 10.50 8.21
CA VAL A 14 1.11 11.58 7.29
C VAL A 14 -0.24 11.28 6.63
N ASN A 15 -0.99 12.33 6.38
CA ASN A 15 -2.31 12.22 5.76
C ASN A 15 -2.16 11.92 4.26
N GLN A 16 -2.93 10.97 3.74
CA GLN A 16 -2.81 10.51 2.36
C GLN A 16 -3.02 11.65 1.34
N ASP A 17 -3.95 12.57 1.61
CA ASP A 17 -4.27 13.69 0.74
C ASP A 17 -3.10 14.69 0.55
N GLN A 18 -2.07 14.62 1.40
CA GLN A 18 -0.88 15.46 1.31
C GLN A 18 0.22 14.86 0.43
N LEU A 19 0.02 13.65 -0.09
CA LEU A 19 1.00 12.92 -0.87
C LEU A 19 0.52 12.69 -2.30
N PRO A 20 1.46 12.53 -3.26
CA PRO A 20 1.10 12.13 -4.62
C PRO A 20 0.42 10.77 -4.63
N GLU A 21 -0.65 10.63 -5.42
CA GLU A 21 -1.43 9.39 -5.53
C GLU A 21 -0.55 8.17 -5.84
N GLU A 22 0.43 8.32 -6.74
CA GLU A 22 1.36 7.24 -7.11
C GLU A 22 2.19 6.74 -5.92
N VAL A 23 2.65 7.67 -5.06
CA VAL A 23 3.44 7.33 -3.87
C VAL A 23 2.56 6.57 -2.87
N VAL A 24 1.34 7.03 -2.67
CA VAL A 24 0.40 6.39 -1.77
C VAL A 24 0.03 4.99 -2.27
N ALA A 25 -0.31 4.86 -3.56
CA ALA A 25 -0.64 3.58 -4.18
C ALA A 25 0.49 2.56 -4.01
N LYS A 26 1.75 2.99 -4.19
CA LYS A 26 2.93 2.13 -3.99
C LYS A 26 3.04 1.66 -2.53
N ILE A 27 2.96 2.58 -1.57
CA ILE A 27 3.08 2.25 -0.13
C ILE A 27 1.96 1.31 0.29
N VAL A 28 0.72 1.58 -0.11
CA VAL A 28 -0.43 0.75 0.21
C VAL A 28 -0.27 -0.64 -0.41
N ALA A 29 0.10 -0.73 -1.69
CA ALA A 29 0.30 -2.01 -2.36
C ALA A 29 1.38 -2.87 -1.68
N GLU A 30 2.54 -2.28 -1.35
CA GLU A 30 3.61 -2.97 -0.64
C GLU A 30 3.17 -3.43 0.76
N THR A 31 2.45 -2.56 1.49
CA THR A 31 1.97 -2.86 2.84
C THR A 31 0.95 -3.99 2.83
N ILE A 32 -0.04 -3.95 1.94
CA ILE A 32 -1.06 -4.98 1.80
C ILE A 32 -0.44 -6.30 1.32
N CYS A 33 0.49 -6.27 0.36
CA CYS A 33 1.20 -7.48 -0.06
C CYS A 33 2.01 -8.10 1.08
N ARG A 34 2.68 -7.28 1.88
CA ARG A 34 3.44 -7.74 3.05
C ARG A 34 2.52 -8.33 4.12
N ALA A 35 1.41 -7.66 4.41
CA ALA A 35 0.41 -8.15 5.35
C ALA A 35 -0.19 -9.48 4.87
N GLY A 36 -0.58 -9.55 3.59
CA GLY A 36 -1.06 -10.76 2.92
C GLY A 36 -0.10 -11.93 3.06
N ARG A 37 1.18 -11.74 2.72
CA ARG A 37 2.22 -12.77 2.95
C ARG A 37 2.32 -13.19 4.41
N SER A 38 2.28 -12.22 5.34
CA SER A 38 2.38 -12.51 6.77
C SER A 38 1.21 -13.33 7.32
N VAL A 39 0.03 -13.26 6.69
CA VAL A 39 -1.16 -14.04 7.07
C VAL A 39 -1.34 -15.30 6.22
N GLY A 40 -0.35 -15.66 5.38
CA GLY A 40 -0.42 -16.82 4.49
C GLY A 40 -1.28 -16.61 3.24
N PHE A 41 -1.74 -15.38 2.99
CA PHE A 41 -2.46 -14.97 1.80
C PHE A 41 -1.44 -14.52 0.73
N GLU A 42 -0.77 -15.49 0.10
CA GLU A 42 0.18 -15.22 -0.98
C GLU A 42 -0.56 -14.86 -2.28
N THR A 43 -0.78 -13.56 -2.51
CA THR A 43 -1.19 -13.07 -3.82
C THR A 43 0.06 -12.83 -4.67
N ALA A 44 0.37 -13.77 -5.57
CA ALA A 44 1.30 -13.49 -6.66
C ALA A 44 0.71 -12.34 -7.49
N ILE A 45 1.36 -11.16 -7.47
CA ILE A 45 1.01 -10.09 -8.41
C ILE A 45 1.28 -10.66 -9.80
N LYS A 46 0.23 -11.14 -10.48
CA LYS A 46 0.34 -11.51 -11.90
C LYS A 46 0.63 -10.23 -12.65
N LYS A 47 1.89 -9.99 -13.02
CA LYS A 47 2.23 -9.04 -14.07
C LYS A 47 1.40 -9.44 -15.28
N LYS A 48 0.46 -8.58 -15.69
CA LYS A 48 -0.12 -8.67 -17.03
C LYS A 48 1.03 -8.39 -18.00
N THR A 49 1.54 -9.43 -18.63
CA THR A 49 2.33 -9.29 -19.85
C THR A 49 1.42 -8.65 -20.89
N ALA A 50 1.93 -7.57 -21.50
CA ALA A 50 1.28 -6.83 -22.58
C ALA A 50 1.07 -7.71 -23.82
#